data_AF-A0A1W1UE60-F1
#
_entry.id   AF-A0A1W1UE60-F1
#
_cell.length_a   1.000
_cell.length_b   1.000
_cell.length_c   1.000
_cell.angle_alpha   90.00
_cell.angle_beta   90.00
_cell.angle_gamma   90.00
#
_symmetry.space_group_name_H-M   'P 1'
#
loop_
_entity.id
_entity.type
_entity.pdbx_description
1 polymer ?
#
loop_
_entity_poly.entity_id
_entity_poly.type
_entity_poly.pdbx_seq_one_letter_code
_entity_poly.pdbx_strand_id
1 'polypeptide(L)'
;MKGYRHNAALTGGGLYDAGAWVPRGGEEIGVGWNIFTRVFAAPGGVIYGVMPNGNLKWYWHLAYRTGGGLYEAGAWDPRGGKVVGTGWNGFTQLAAGKNRVIAVHRTRVPLNLAARGVENTFCILHSVS
;
A
#
# COMPACT_ATOMS: atom_id res chain seq x y z
N MET A 1 -4.90 -13.42 -3.20
CA MET A 1 -3.76 -12.67 -2.62
C MET A 1 -3.53 -13.17 -1.20
N LYS A 2 -2.28 -13.21 -0.74
CA LYS A 2 -1.95 -13.73 0.59
C LYS A 2 -1.53 -12.61 1.54
N GLY A 3 -1.92 -12.71 2.82
CA GLY A 3 -1.62 -11.73 3.85
C GLY A 3 -0.45 -12.13 4.74
N TYR A 4 0.45 -11.20 5.03
CA TYR A 4 1.55 -11.39 5.98
C TYR A 4 1.64 -10.17 6.90
N ARG A 5 1.78 -10.39 8.21
CA ARG A 5 2.02 -9.33 9.19
C ARG A 5 3.30 -9.61 9.96
N HIS A 6 4.23 -8.67 9.90
CA HIS A 6 5.45 -8.64 10.70
C HIS A 6 5.18 -7.90 12.03
N ASN A 7 5.37 -8.58 13.15
CA ASN A 7 5.19 -8.04 14.50
C ASN A 7 6.48 -7.42 15.06
N ALA A 8 7.63 -7.81 14.52
CA ALA A 8 8.94 -7.39 14.99
C ALA A 8 9.49 -6.18 14.21
N ALA A 9 8.63 -5.36 13.60
CA ALA A 9 9.06 -4.24 12.76
C ALA A 9 9.89 -3.18 13.52
N LEU A 10 9.70 -3.08 14.85
CA LEU A 10 10.46 -2.16 15.70
C LEU A 10 11.69 -2.80 16.34
N THR A 11 11.77 -4.13 16.36
CA THR A 11 12.87 -4.88 16.99
C THR A 11 13.82 -5.51 15.97
N GLY A 12 13.43 -5.56 14.69
CA GLY A 12 14.24 -6.14 13.62
C GLY A 12 14.21 -7.68 13.58
N GLY A 13 13.33 -8.32 14.33
CA GLY A 13 13.23 -9.79 14.36
C GLY A 13 12.97 -10.37 12.97
N GLY A 14 13.72 -11.40 12.59
CA GLY A 14 13.77 -11.97 11.25
C GLY A 14 12.81 -13.15 11.02
N LEU A 15 13.06 -13.85 9.92
CA LEU A 15 12.26 -14.99 9.45
C LEU A 15 12.18 -16.14 10.47
N TYR A 16 13.24 -16.36 11.23
CA TYR A 16 13.38 -17.48 12.17
C TYR A 16 13.10 -17.11 13.63
N ASP A 17 12.82 -15.83 13.90
CA ASP A 17 12.56 -15.38 15.25
C ASP A 17 11.11 -15.67 15.64
N ALA A 18 10.94 -16.39 16.76
CA ALA A 18 9.64 -16.74 17.28
C ALA A 18 8.77 -15.49 17.48
N GLY A 19 7.58 -15.50 16.88
CA GLY A 19 6.61 -14.39 16.99
C GLY A 19 6.91 -13.18 16.11
N ALA A 20 7.99 -13.16 15.32
CA ALA A 20 8.30 -12.07 14.40
C ALA A 20 7.22 -11.90 13.32
N TRP A 21 6.50 -12.97 12.99
CA TRP A 21 5.37 -12.98 12.08
C TRP A 21 4.10 -13.46 12.77
N VAL A 22 2.94 -12.96 12.36
CA VAL A 22 1.65 -13.53 12.79
C VAL A 22 1.57 -15.00 12.35
N PRO A 23 1.15 -15.93 13.23
CA PRO A 23 1.12 -17.37 12.90
C PRO A 23 0.31 -17.72 11.65
N ARG A 24 -0.78 -16.98 11.39
CA ARG A 24 -1.63 -17.11 10.19
C ARG A 24 -1.07 -16.38 8.96
N GLY A 25 0.22 -16.07 8.94
CA GLY A 25 0.88 -15.49 7.75
C GLY A 25 0.82 -16.45 6.56
N GLY A 26 0.48 -15.93 5.38
CA GLY A 26 0.34 -16.70 4.15
C GLY A 26 -1.09 -17.15 3.84
N GLU A 27 -2.05 -16.84 4.71
CA GLU A 27 -3.47 -17.07 4.47
C GLU A 27 -3.96 -16.26 3.26
N GLU A 28 -4.88 -16.84 2.47
CA GLU A 28 -5.57 -16.07 1.44
C GLU A 28 -6.53 -15.06 2.07
N ILE A 29 -6.34 -13.78 1.76
CA ILE A 29 -7.13 -12.69 2.33
C ILE A 29 -7.99 -11.94 1.29
N GLY A 30 -7.88 -12.27 0.00
CA GLY A 30 -8.59 -11.54 -1.04
C GLY A 30 -8.46 -12.14 -2.43
N VAL A 31 -9.51 -12.03 -3.25
CA VAL A 31 -9.54 -12.45 -4.66
C VAL A 31 -9.62 -11.24 -5.60
N GLY A 32 -9.31 -11.42 -6.88
CA GLY A 32 -9.46 -10.37 -7.91
C GLY A 32 -8.45 -9.21 -7.86
N TRP A 33 -7.39 -9.34 -7.06
CA TRP A 33 -6.37 -8.28 -6.91
C TRP A 33 -5.42 -8.13 -8.11
N ASN A 34 -5.47 -9.07 -9.06
CA ASN A 34 -4.69 -9.02 -10.30
C ASN A 34 -5.10 -7.89 -11.25
N ILE A 35 -6.22 -7.21 -10.99
CA ILE A 35 -6.66 -6.03 -11.75
C ILE A 35 -5.83 -4.78 -11.44
N PHE A 36 -5.10 -4.75 -10.31
CA PHE A 36 -4.32 -3.60 -9.90
C PHE A 36 -2.92 -3.62 -10.51
N THR A 37 -2.45 -2.46 -10.98
CA THR A 37 -1.08 -2.29 -11.48
C THR A 37 -0.07 -2.10 -10.35
N ARG A 38 -0.54 -1.65 -9.18
CA ARG A 38 0.22 -1.49 -7.93
C ARG A 38 -0.69 -1.80 -6.75
N VAL A 39 -0.15 -2.48 -5.75
CA VAL A 39 -0.80 -2.69 -4.44
C VAL A 39 0.21 -2.35 -3.36
N PHE A 40 -0.20 -1.59 -2.36
CA PHE A 40 0.65 -1.24 -1.22
C PHE A 40 -0.18 -1.12 0.06
N ALA A 41 0.43 -1.48 1.19
CA ALA A 41 -0.21 -1.47 2.49
C ALA A 41 0.17 -0.20 3.27
N ALA A 42 -0.78 0.29 4.06
CA ALA A 42 -0.56 1.31 5.07
C ALA A 42 -0.73 0.70 6.48
N PRO A 43 -0.23 1.38 7.54
CA PRO A 43 -0.45 0.93 8.90
C PRO A 43 -1.93 0.72 9.22
N GLY A 44 -2.22 -0.22 10.12
CA GLY A 44 -3.60 -0.45 10.59
C GLY A 44 -4.44 -1.39 9.72
N GLY A 45 -3.83 -2.09 8.76
CA GLY A 45 -4.55 -3.04 7.89
C GLY A 45 -5.17 -2.39 6.65
N VAL A 46 -4.88 -1.11 6.38
CA VAL A 46 -5.32 -0.42 5.18
C VAL A 46 -4.50 -0.88 3.98
N ILE A 47 -5.16 -1.12 2.84
CA ILE A 47 -4.54 -1.56 1.61
C ILE A 47 -5.06 -0.68 0.47
N TYR A 48 -4.14 -0.21 -0.36
CA TYR A 48 -4.44 0.58 -1.54
C TYR A 48 -4.12 -0.22 -2.80
N GLY A 49 -4.98 -0.08 -3.81
CA GLY A 49 -4.77 -0.63 -5.14
C GLY A 49 -4.86 0.46 -6.20
N VAL A 50 -3.91 0.53 -7.12
CA VAL A 50 -3.96 1.45 -8.27
C VAL A 50 -4.50 0.69 -9.48
N MET A 51 -5.58 1.16 -10.07
CA MET A 51 -6.14 0.60 -11.30
C MET A 51 -5.39 1.12 -12.53
N PRO A 52 -5.42 0.43 -13.69
CA PRO A 52 -4.76 0.86 -14.91
C PRO A 52 -5.18 2.27 -15.36
N ASN A 53 -6.44 2.63 -15.12
CA ASN A 53 -6.99 3.96 -15.42
C ASN A 53 -6.55 5.08 -14.44
N GLY A 54 -5.69 4.78 -13.47
CA GLY A 54 -5.17 5.74 -12.51
C GLY A 54 -6.03 5.97 -11.26
N ASN A 55 -7.15 5.26 -11.11
CA ASN A 55 -7.94 5.34 -9.88
C ASN A 55 -7.22 4.62 -8.72
N LEU A 56 -7.12 5.30 -7.59
CA LEU A 56 -6.68 4.73 -6.31
C LEU A 56 -7.89 4.16 -5.58
N LYS A 57 -7.90 2.85 -5.36
CA LYS A 57 -8.90 2.13 -4.56
C LYS A 57 -8.40 1.95 -3.14
N TRP A 58 -9.28 2.11 -2.16
CA TRP A 58 -8.99 1.88 -0.75
C TRP A 58 -9.74 0.66 -0.22
N TYR A 59 -9.05 -0.13 0.60
CA TYR A 59 -9.57 -1.29 1.32
C TYR A 59 -9.04 -1.30 2.75
N TRP A 60 -9.75 -1.93 3.67
CA TRP A 60 -9.31 -2.06 5.06
C TRP A 60 -9.57 -3.45 5.60
N HIS A 61 -8.49 -4.18 5.85
CA HIS A 61 -8.50 -5.51 6.45
C HIS A 61 -8.54 -5.37 7.97
N LEU A 62 -9.72 -5.49 8.57
CA LEU A 62 -9.96 -5.33 10.00
C LEU A 62 -9.30 -6.46 10.82
N ALA A 63 -9.20 -7.67 10.26
CA ALA A 63 -8.55 -8.81 10.91
C ALA A 63 -7.01 -8.86 10.70
N TYR A 64 -6.36 -7.74 10.32
CA TYR A 64 -4.93 -7.74 9.98
C TYR A 64 -4.03 -8.12 11.15
N ARG A 65 -4.49 -7.91 12.39
CA ARG A 65 -3.72 -8.24 13.60
C ARG A 65 -3.63 -9.73 13.84
N THR A 66 -4.72 -10.45 13.58
CA THR A 66 -4.84 -11.90 13.77
C THR A 66 -4.44 -12.69 12.53
N GLY A 67 -4.37 -12.02 11.37
CA GLY A 67 -4.16 -12.68 10.08
C GLY A 67 -5.43 -13.41 9.60
N GLY A 68 -6.61 -12.83 9.91
CA GLY A 68 -7.88 -13.40 9.46
C GLY A 68 -7.94 -13.57 7.94
N GLY A 69 -8.59 -14.64 7.50
CA GLY A 69 -8.66 -15.04 6.09
C GLY A 69 -9.83 -14.40 5.35
N LEU A 70 -9.88 -14.64 4.03
CA LEU A 70 -10.93 -14.14 3.13
C LEU A 70 -12.35 -14.47 3.60
N TYR A 71 -12.57 -15.67 4.14
CA TYR A 71 -13.88 -16.17 4.54
C TYR A 71 -14.26 -15.83 5.99
N GLU A 72 -13.40 -15.11 6.71
CA GLU A 72 -13.67 -14.71 8.08
C GLU A 72 -14.63 -13.50 8.09
N ALA A 73 -15.80 -13.70 8.72
CA ALA A 73 -16.83 -12.67 8.80
C ALA A 73 -16.28 -11.41 9.48
N GLY A 74 -16.43 -10.25 8.83
CA GLY A 74 -15.92 -8.98 9.35
C GLY A 74 -14.41 -8.77 9.17
N ALA A 75 -13.69 -9.64 8.44
CA ALA A 75 -12.27 -9.43 8.15
C ALA A 75 -11.99 -8.18 7.31
N TRP A 76 -12.99 -7.68 6.58
CA TRP A 76 -12.90 -6.50 5.73
C TRP A 76 -13.94 -5.44 6.09
N ASP A 77 -13.55 -4.17 6.03
CA ASP A 77 -14.49 -3.05 6.15
C ASP A 77 -15.44 -3.04 4.93
N PRO A 78 -16.77 -2.98 5.14
CA PRO A 78 -17.75 -3.03 4.07
C PRO A 78 -17.67 -1.84 3.11
N ARG A 79 -16.99 -0.75 3.48
CA ARG A 79 -16.77 0.44 2.64
C ARG A 79 -15.55 0.29 1.73
N GLY A 80 -14.88 -0.86 1.74
CA GLY A 80 -13.76 -1.17 0.85
C GLY A 80 -14.14 -1.12 -0.63
N GLY A 81 -13.16 -0.86 -1.50
CA GLY A 81 -13.36 -0.79 -2.95
C GLY A 81 -13.80 0.57 -3.49
N LYS A 82 -13.89 1.60 -2.63
CA LYS A 82 -14.15 2.98 -3.05
C LYS A 82 -12.95 3.60 -3.76
N VAL A 83 -13.20 4.49 -4.72
CA VAL A 83 -12.14 5.33 -5.32
C VAL A 83 -11.87 6.49 -4.37
N VAL A 84 -10.61 6.69 -3.99
CA VAL A 84 -10.14 7.75 -3.08
C VAL A 84 -9.14 8.71 -3.73
N GLY A 85 -8.88 8.53 -5.03
CA GLY A 85 -8.00 9.39 -5.80
C GLY A 85 -7.95 8.98 -7.27
N THR A 86 -7.44 9.87 -8.12
CA THR A 86 -7.30 9.69 -9.58
C THR A 86 -5.89 10.12 -10.02
N GLY A 87 -5.43 9.66 -11.20
CA GLY A 87 -4.10 9.99 -11.73
C GLY A 87 -2.92 9.26 -11.08
N TRP A 88 -3.16 8.20 -10.30
CA TRP A 88 -2.13 7.51 -9.53
C TRP A 88 -1.25 6.56 -10.36
N ASN A 89 -1.61 6.28 -11.61
CA ASN A 89 -0.86 5.43 -12.52
C ASN A 89 0.42 6.10 -13.08
N GLY A 90 0.57 7.42 -12.95
CA GLY A 90 1.77 8.13 -13.37
C GLY A 90 2.95 8.01 -12.38
N PHE A 91 2.69 7.63 -11.13
CA PHE A 91 3.73 7.57 -10.11
C PHE A 91 4.64 6.34 -10.26
N THR A 92 5.94 6.59 -10.15
CA THR A 92 6.99 5.58 -10.26
C THR A 92 7.18 4.78 -8.98
N GLN A 93 6.94 5.40 -7.82
CA GLN A 93 7.03 4.74 -6.51
C GLN A 93 5.88 5.22 -5.62
N LEU A 94 5.36 4.30 -4.82
CA LEU A 94 4.27 4.53 -3.88
C LEU A 94 4.61 3.87 -2.55
N ALA A 95 4.39 4.59 -1.46
CA ALA A 95 4.50 4.07 -0.11
C ALA A 95 3.42 4.70 0.78
N ALA A 96 3.05 4.03 1.85
CA ALA A 96 2.13 4.60 2.84
C ALA A 96 2.74 4.54 4.24
N GLY A 97 2.43 5.57 5.02
CA GLY A 97 2.79 5.68 6.43
C GLY A 97 1.56 5.98 7.27
N LYS A 98 1.78 6.23 8.56
CA LYS A 98 0.70 6.66 9.46
C LYS A 98 0.16 8.00 8.95
N ASN A 99 -1.09 8.01 8.48
CA ASN A 99 -1.83 9.17 7.95
C ASN A 99 -1.27 9.81 6.67
N ARG A 100 -0.44 9.11 5.89
CA ARG A 100 0.09 9.69 4.64
C ARG A 100 0.29 8.63 3.55
N VAL A 101 0.15 9.07 2.31
CA VAL A 101 0.62 8.32 1.14
C VAL A 101 1.69 9.17 0.45
N ILE A 102 2.83 8.56 0.16
CA ILE A 102 3.97 9.15 -0.52
C ILE A 102 3.95 8.65 -1.95
N ALA A 103 4.02 9.58 -2.90
CA ALA A 103 4.04 9.28 -4.32
C ALA A 103 5.21 10.00 -4.99
N VAL A 104 6.04 9.24 -5.70
CA VAL A 104 7.21 9.76 -6.42
C VAL A 104 6.94 9.70 -7.91
N HIS A 105 7.01 10.85 -8.58
CA HIS A 105 6.96 10.93 -10.04
C HIS A 105 8.36 11.26 -10.58
N ARG A 106 8.77 10.65 -11.70
CA ARG A 106 9.98 11.07 -12.42
C ARG A 106 9.59 12.06 -13.52
N THR A 107 9.98 13.31 -13.39
CA THR A 107 10.05 14.22 -14.52
C THR A 107 11.32 13.87 -15.33
N ARG A 108 11.14 13.34 -16.54
CA ARG A 108 12.23 13.32 -17.52
C ARG A 108 12.37 14.75 -18.06
N VAL A 109 13.44 15.44 -17.68
CA VAL A 109 13.87 16.63 -18.41
C VAL A 109 14.69 16.13 -19.61
N PRO A 110 14.36 16.50 -20.86
CA PRO A 110 15.23 16.18 -21.99
C PRO A 110 16.61 16.79 -21.73
N LEU A 111 17.66 16.02 -22.03
CA LEU A 111 19.07 16.31 -21.76
C LEU A 111 19.56 17.48 -22.64
N ASN A 112 19.01 18.69 -22.45
CA ASN A 112 19.40 19.93 -23.14
C ASN A 112 18.79 21.17 -22.43
N LEU A 113 19.02 21.36 -21.13
CA LEU A 113 19.05 22.71 -20.54
C LEU A 113 19.85 22.74 -19.24
N ALA A 114 20.70 23.75 -19.14
CA ALA A 114 21.82 23.89 -18.22
C ALA A 114 21.49 23.83 -16.71
N ALA A 115 22.43 23.23 -15.97
CA ALA A 115 22.89 23.63 -14.64
C ALA A 115 21.89 24.40 -13.75
N ARG A 116 21.08 23.66 -12.98
CA ARG A 116 20.65 23.98 -11.61
C ARG A 116 20.10 22.71 -10.97
N GLY A 117 20.39 22.53 -9.68
CA GLY A 117 20.24 21.28 -8.93
C GLY A 117 18.99 20.46 -9.23
N VAL A 118 19.19 19.16 -9.40
CA VAL A 118 18.17 18.16 -9.68
C VAL A 118 17.37 17.91 -8.40
N GLU A 119 16.15 18.45 -8.28
CA GLU A 119 15.25 18.04 -7.21
C GLU A 119 14.25 17.01 -7.73
N ASN A 120 14.36 15.78 -7.22
CA ASN A 120 13.25 14.83 -7.24
C ASN A 120 12.06 15.52 -6.57
N THR A 121 11.04 15.92 -7.33
CA THR A 121 9.87 16.56 -6.73
C THR A 121 9.09 15.49 -5.97
N PHE A 122 9.15 15.56 -4.63
CA PHE A 122 8.42 14.69 -3.74
C PHE A 122 7.00 15.25 -3.56
N CYS A 123 6.00 14.64 -4.19
CA CYS A 123 4.62 15.02 -3.91
C CYS A 123 4.15 14.27 -2.66
N ILE A 124 4.11 14.96 -1.52
CA ILE A 124 3.37 14.49 -0.35
C ILE A 124 1.90 14.78 -0.62
N LEU A 125 1.13 13.75 -0.97
CA LEU A 125 -0.32 13.87 -1.03
C LEU A 125 -0.86 13.57 0.37
N HIS A 126 -1.27 14.62 1.08
CA HIS A 126 -2.10 14.46 2.28
C HIS A 126 -3.49 14.05 1.82
N SER A 127 -4.01 12.93 2.32
CA SER A 127 -5.42 12.60 2.18
C SER A 127 -6.21 13.71 2.88
N VAL A 128 -7.04 14.43 2.14
CA VAL A 128 -8.05 15.32 2.73
C VAL A 128 -9.02 14.44 3.52
N SER A 129 -9.40 14.93 4.71
CA SER A 129 -10.23 14.29 5.73
C SER A 129 -11.57 13.79 5.22
#